data_AF-A0A2N3AXZ7-F1
#
_entry.id   AF-A0A2N3AXZ7-F1
#
_cell.length_a   1.000
_cell.length_b   1.000
_cell.length_c   1.000
_cell.angle_alpha   90.00
_cell.angle_beta   90.00
_cell.angle_gamma   90.00
#
_symmetry.space_group_name_H-M   'P 1'
#
loop_
_entity.id
_entity.type
_entity.pdbx_description
1 polymer ?
#
loop_
_entity_poly.entity_id
_entity_poly.type
_entity_poly.pdbx_seq_one_letter_code
_entity_poly.pdbx_strand_id
1 'polypeptide(L)'
;MRNVGSGERLKQAAALIALVLLAGFAVAGPTGLLAWSENVSALDQREAQIADLTAQRDAMRNRVMLLDPEAADPDLASELVREQLGVMREDEIVITLDDE
;
A
#
# COMPACT_ATOMS: atom_id res chain seq x y z
N MET A 1 15.28 5.14 68.37
CA MET A 1 14.25 4.58 67.48
C MET A 1 14.85 4.51 66.07
N ARG A 2 15.23 3.32 65.59
CA ARG A 2 15.87 3.17 64.27
C ARG A 2 14.79 3.32 63.20
N ASN A 3 14.93 4.30 62.32
CA ASN A 3 14.08 4.50 61.14
C ASN A 3 14.41 3.42 60.10
N VAL A 4 13.91 2.20 60.32
CA VAL A 4 14.11 1.07 59.38
C VAL A 4 13.23 1.23 58.12
N GLY A 5 12.14 2.00 58.20
CA GLY A 5 11.19 2.17 57.09
C GLY A 5 11.59 3.16 56.00
N SER A 6 12.56 4.07 56.24
CA SER A 6 12.91 5.11 55.27
C SER A 6 13.63 4.56 54.04
N GLY A 7 14.50 3.55 54.23
CA GLY A 7 15.27 2.95 53.14
C GLY A 7 14.42 2.08 52.21
N GLU A 8 13.45 1.35 52.73
CA GLU A 8 12.51 0.55 51.92
C GLU A 8 11.56 1.44 51.12
N ARG A 9 11.03 2.50 51.73
CA ARG A 9 10.19 3.48 51.04
C ARG A 9 10.94 4.18 49.90
N LEU A 10 12.23 4.49 50.09
CA LEU A 10 13.05 5.07 49.03
C LEU A 10 13.27 4.09 47.87
N LYS A 11 13.52 2.81 48.15
CA LYS A 11 13.64 1.76 47.13
C LYS A 11 12.32 1.56 46.37
N GLN A 12 11.19 1.53 47.08
CA GLN A 12 9.86 1.42 46.48
C GLN A 12 9.55 2.63 45.59
N ALA A 13 9.84 3.84 46.05
CA ALA A 13 9.65 5.06 45.26
C ALA A 13 10.53 5.06 43.99
N ALA A 14 11.80 4.66 44.11
CA ALA A 14 12.71 4.54 42.97
C ALA A 14 12.22 3.48 41.97
N ALA A 15 11.75 2.33 42.45
CA ALA A 15 11.19 1.27 41.60
C ALA A 15 9.91 1.73 40.89
N LEU A 16 9.03 2.46 41.58
CA LEU A 16 7.82 3.02 40.99
C LEU A 16 8.16 4.05 39.90
N ILE A 17 9.11 4.96 40.16
CA ILE A 17 9.56 5.95 39.17
C ILE A 17 10.15 5.23 37.95
N ALA A 18 11.00 4.22 38.16
CA ALA A 18 11.58 3.44 37.06
C ALA A 18 10.48 2.75 36.22
N LEU A 19 9.45 2.20 36.86
CA LEU A 19 8.33 1.55 36.18
C LEU A 19 7.48 2.55 35.39
N VAL A 20 7.23 3.73 35.94
CA VAL A 20 6.52 4.81 35.22
C VAL A 20 7.32 5.29 34.02
N LEU A 21 8.64 5.46 34.15
CA LEU A 21 9.50 5.85 33.04
C LEU A 21 9.51 4.78 31.94
N LEU A 22 9.58 3.50 32.30
CA LEU A 22 9.53 2.39 31.36
C LEU A 22 8.17 2.35 30.64
N ALA A 23 7.06 2.46 31.38
CA ALA A 23 5.73 2.53 30.79
C ALA A 23 5.57 3.73 29.85
N GLY A 24 6.07 4.91 30.26
CA GLY A 24 6.08 6.10 29.42
C GLY A 24 6.88 5.91 28.14
N PHE A 25 8.06 5.30 28.22
CA PHE A 25 8.89 5.01 27.06
C PHE A 25 8.30 3.91 26.15
N ALA A 26 7.57 2.95 26.70
CA ALA A 26 6.87 1.93 25.93
C ALA A 26 5.68 2.50 25.15
N VAL A 27 5.04 3.57 25.64
CA VAL A 27 3.92 4.22 24.95
C VAL A 27 4.40 5.30 23.98
N ALA A 28 5.26 6.22 24.45
CA ALA A 28 5.71 7.41 23.72
C ALA A 28 7.12 7.28 23.11
N GLY A 29 7.74 6.11 23.20
CA GLY A 29 9.02 5.84 22.56
C GLY A 29 8.90 5.70 21.03
N PRO A 30 10.03 5.76 20.31
CA PRO A 30 10.06 5.69 18.85
C PRO A 30 9.53 4.37 18.27
N THR A 31 9.61 3.28 19.04
CA THR A 31 9.02 1.97 18.73
C THR A 31 7.83 1.65 19.64
N GLY A 32 7.26 2.66 20.29
CA GLY A 32 6.17 2.52 21.23
C GLY A 32 4.82 2.30 20.57
N LEU A 33 3.79 2.14 21.41
CA LEU A 33 2.43 1.84 20.96
C LEU A 33 1.84 2.90 20.01
N LEU A 34 2.18 4.17 20.24
CA LEU A 34 1.73 5.28 19.38
C LEU A 34 2.34 5.20 17.98
N ALA A 35 3.65 4.95 17.91
CA ALA A 35 4.36 4.79 16.64
C ALA A 35 3.88 3.53 15.88
N TRP A 36 3.44 2.49 16.58
CA TRP A 36 2.86 1.30 15.95
C TRP A 36 1.57 1.62 15.18
N SER A 37 0.68 2.44 15.73
CA SER A 37 -0.58 2.80 15.06
C SER A 37 -0.39 3.56 13.74
N GLU A 38 0.62 4.44 13.70
CA GLU A 38 0.98 5.20 12.50
C GLU A 38 1.64 4.28 11.46
N ASN A 39 2.50 3.36 11.89
CA ASN A 39 3.13 2.39 11.00
C ASN A 39 2.11 1.41 10.38
N VAL A 40 1.11 0.95 11.13
CA VAL A 40 0.03 0.11 10.59
C VAL A 40 -0.74 0.87 9.51
N SER A 41 -1.12 2.12 9.79
CA SER A 41 -1.83 2.97 8.82
C SER A 41 -0.99 3.25 7.58
N ALA A 42 0.33 3.41 7.73
CA ALA A 42 1.26 3.57 6.62
C ALA A 42 1.41 2.27 5.83
N LEU A 43 1.44 1.11 6.49
CA LEU A 43 1.51 -0.19 5.85
C LEU A 43 0.28 -0.42 4.95
N ASP A 44 -0.91 -0.19 5.48
CA ASP A 44 -2.18 -0.35 4.75
C ASP A 44 -2.20 0.54 3.48
N GLN A 45 -1.78 1.79 3.60
CA GLN A 45 -1.70 2.72 2.47
C GLN A 45 -0.72 2.25 1.39
N ARG A 46 0.42 1.69 1.79
CA ARG A 46 1.43 1.18 0.85
C ARG A 46 0.97 -0.10 0.19
N GLU A 47 0.31 -0.99 0.92
CA GLU A 47 -0.25 -2.22 0.36
C GLU A 47 -1.35 -1.92 -0.67
N ALA A 48 -2.22 -0.95 -0.39
CA ALA A 48 -3.20 -0.46 -1.37
C ALA A 48 -2.53 0.10 -2.63
N GLN A 49 -1.46 0.89 -2.49
CA GLN A 49 -0.69 1.41 -3.64
C GLN A 49 -0.04 0.29 -4.45
N ILE A 50 0.51 -0.72 -3.78
CA ILE A 50 1.12 -1.88 -4.45
C ILE A 50 0.05 -2.65 -5.24
N ALA A 51 -1.14 -2.86 -4.67
CA ALA A 51 -2.23 -3.55 -5.35
C ALA A 51 -2.64 -2.81 -6.63
N ASP A 52 -2.85 -1.50 -6.55
CA ASP A 52 -3.20 -0.66 -7.71
C ASP A 52 -2.12 -0.69 -8.79
N LEU A 53 -0.87 -0.44 -8.42
CA LEU A 53 0.26 -0.47 -9.37
C LEU A 53 0.47 -1.85 -9.99
N THR A 54 0.22 -2.93 -9.23
CA THR A 54 0.31 -4.30 -9.74
C THR A 54 -0.77 -4.55 -10.78
N ALA A 55 -2.01 -4.12 -10.52
CA ALA A 55 -3.10 -4.24 -11.49
C ALA A 55 -2.80 -3.48 -12.79
N GLN A 56 -2.30 -2.24 -12.68
CA GLN A 56 -1.88 -1.46 -13.84
C GLN A 56 -0.75 -2.14 -14.62
N ARG A 57 0.26 -2.67 -13.91
CA ARG A 57 1.36 -3.41 -14.52
C ARG A 57 0.87 -4.67 -15.23
N ASP A 58 -0.06 -5.41 -14.64
CA ASP A 58 -0.60 -6.63 -15.22
C ASP A 58 -1.44 -6.34 -16.48
N ALA A 59 -2.24 -5.28 -16.46
CA ALA A 59 -2.98 -4.83 -17.64
C ALA A 59 -2.03 -4.45 -18.79
N MET A 60 -0.97 -3.68 -18.50
CA MET A 60 0.04 -3.33 -19.50
C MET A 60 0.80 -4.56 -20.01
N ARG A 61 1.19 -5.47 -19.12
CA ARG A 61 1.89 -6.71 -19.49
C ARG A 61 1.05 -7.57 -20.42
N ASN A 62 -0.24 -7.68 -20.16
CA ASN A 62 -1.17 -8.40 -21.04
C ASN A 62 -1.20 -7.76 -22.44
N ARG A 63 -1.37 -6.43 -22.52
CA ARG A 63 -1.36 -5.72 -23.82
C ARG A 63 -0.05 -5.90 -24.58
N VAL A 64 1.09 -5.82 -23.90
CA VAL A 64 2.42 -6.03 -24.52
C VAL A 64 2.54 -7.46 -25.06
N MET A 65 2.06 -8.46 -24.31
CA MET A 65 2.06 -9.85 -24.76
C MET A 65 1.16 -10.05 -25.99
N LEU A 66 0.02 -9.36 -26.05
CA LEU A 66 -0.88 -9.40 -27.22
C LEU A 66 -0.29 -8.66 -28.43
N LEU A 67 0.67 -7.74 -28.23
CA LEU A 67 1.35 -7.00 -29.29
C LEU A 67 2.76 -7.55 -29.59
N ASP A 68 2.97 -8.84 -29.38
CA ASP A 68 4.24 -9.50 -29.67
C ASP A 68 4.60 -9.31 -31.17
N PRO A 69 5.77 -8.75 -31.52
CA PRO A 69 6.16 -8.56 -32.92
C PRO A 69 6.27 -9.85 -33.73
N GLU A 70 6.45 -11.02 -33.09
CA GLU A 70 6.50 -12.32 -33.78
C GLU A 70 5.10 -12.92 -34.01
N ALA A 71 4.13 -12.60 -33.16
CA ALA A 71 2.79 -13.17 -33.18
C ALA A 71 1.75 -12.23 -32.54
N ALA A 72 1.60 -11.03 -33.11
CA ALA A 72 0.64 -10.05 -32.61
C ALA A 72 -0.79 -10.54 -32.80
N ASP A 73 -1.63 -10.31 -31.80
CA ASP A 73 -3.06 -10.56 -31.87
C ASP A 73 -3.69 -9.64 -32.94
N PRO A 74 -4.31 -10.21 -33.99
CA PRO A 74 -4.80 -9.44 -35.12
C PRO A 74 -5.99 -8.56 -34.74
N ASP A 75 -6.80 -8.98 -33.77
CA ASP A 75 -7.98 -8.22 -33.32
C ASP A 75 -7.51 -6.98 -32.57
N LEU A 76 -6.63 -7.14 -31.56
CA LEU A 76 -6.09 -6.01 -30.81
C LEU A 76 -5.26 -5.05 -31.69
N ALA A 77 -4.46 -5.57 -32.62
CA ALA A 77 -3.71 -4.75 -33.56
C ALA A 77 -4.64 -3.94 -34.48
N SER A 78 -5.74 -4.54 -34.95
CA SER A 78 -6.73 -3.85 -35.78
C SER A 78 -7.47 -2.75 -35.02
N GLU A 79 -7.80 -2.98 -33.74
CA GLU A 79 -8.40 -1.98 -32.85
C GLU A 79 -7.48 -0.78 -32.64
N LEU A 80 -6.19 -1.01 -32.35
CA LEU A 80 -5.19 0.05 -32.16
C LEU A 80 -4.94 0.89 -33.42
N VAL A 81 -4.95 0.26 -34.60
CA VAL A 81 -4.86 0.97 -35.88
C VAL A 81 -6.08 1.87 -36.08
N ARG A 82 -7.28 1.36 -35.77
CA ARG A 82 -8.53 2.12 -35.87
C ARG A 82 -8.55 3.31 -34.90
N GLU A 83 -8.14 3.08 -33.65
CA GLU A 83 -8.10 4.12 -32.60
C GLU A 83 -7.07 5.22 -32.91
N GLN A 84 -5.84 4.84 -33.28
CA GLN A 84 -4.75 5.81 -33.44
C GLN A 84 -4.73 6.50 -34.81
N LEU A 85 -5.11 5.79 -35.88
CA LEU A 85 -4.99 6.31 -37.25
C LEU A 85 -6.35 6.68 -37.86
N GLY A 86 -7.46 6.32 -37.20
CA GLY A 86 -8.82 6.61 -37.69
C GLY A 86 -9.16 5.92 -39.01
N VAL A 87 -8.40 4.87 -39.39
CA VAL A 87 -8.59 4.17 -40.65
C VAL A 87 -9.60 3.04 -40.45
N MET A 88 -10.62 2.99 -41.31
CA MET A 88 -11.56 1.87 -41.39
C MET A 88 -11.52 1.26 -42.79
N ARG A 89 -11.80 -0.03 -42.89
CA ARG A 89 -12.00 -0.68 -44.18
C ARG A 89 -13.37 -0.28 -44.74
N GLU A 90 -13.48 -0.24 -46.07
CA GLU A 90 -14.70 0.22 -46.75
C GLU A 90 -15.92 -0.69 -46.50
N ASP A 91 -15.70 -1.90 -46.00
CA ASP A 91 -16.70 -2.93 -45.67
C ASP A 91 -17.01 -3.05 -44.16
N GLU A 92 -16.45 -2.21 -43.30
CA GLU A 92 -16.64 -2.29 -41.84
C GLU A 92 -17.84 -1.46 -41.34
N ILE A 93 -18.60 -2.02 -40.39
CA ILE A 93 -19.76 -1.35 -39.76
C ILE A 93 -19.43 -1.10 -38.28
N VAL A 94 -19.58 0.15 -37.84
CA VAL A 94 -19.42 0.53 -36.43
C VAL A 94 -20.74 0.37 -35.70
N ILE A 95 -20.73 -0.47 -34.66
CA ILE A 95 -21.85 -0.60 -33.72
C ILE A 95 -21.46 0.15 -32.46
N THR A 96 -22.04 1.33 -32.24
CA THR A 96 -21.92 2.03 -30.96
C THR A 96 -22.86 1.37 -29.96
N LEU A 97 -22.34 0.93 -28.83
CA LEU A 97 -23.15 0.46 -27.70
C LEU A 97 -23.59 1.69 -26.92
N ASP A 98 -24.87 1.80 -26.60
CA ASP A 98 -25.38 2.88 -25.75
C ASP A 98 -24.82 2.70 -24.33
N ASP A 99 -24.19 3.75 -23.79
CA ASP A 99 -23.75 3.78 -22.40
C ASP A 99 -24.99 3.95 -21.50
N GLU A 100 -25.45 2.86 -20.85
CA GLU A 100 -26.38 2.91 -19.69
C GLU A 100 -25.65 3.31 -18.40
#